data_AF-A0A1S4EQM1-F1
#
_entry.id   AF-A0A1S4EQM1-F1
#
_cell.length_a   1.000
_cell.length_b   1.000
_cell.length_c   1.000
_cell.angle_alpha   90.00
_cell.angle_beta   90.00
_cell.angle_gamma   90.00
#
_symmetry.space_group_name_H-M   'P 1'
#
loop_
_entity.id
_entity.type
_entity.pdbx_description
1 polymer ?
#
loop_
_entity_poly.entity_id
_entity_poly.type
_entity_poly.pdbx_seq_one_letter_code
_entity_poly.pdbx_strand_id
1 'polypeptide(L)'
;MDPSGQSVSIVLNGEESELRFIKSTSTKFDFRQSSGGVPDAFVLVYSVIDKPSYHRVEQDVIRLHEEGYLRTRPAIIVANKIDLARARAVSSQ
;
A
#
# COMPACT_ATOMS: atom_id res chain seq x y z
N MET A 1 -0.12 -17.87 -17.07
CA MET A 1 1.27 -17.37 -17.09
C MET A 1 1.19 -15.87 -16.83
N ASP A 2 1.45 -15.46 -15.58
CA ASP A 2 1.15 -14.11 -15.07
C ASP A 2 2.29 -13.13 -15.42
N PRO A 3 2.08 -12.10 -16.27
CA PRO A 3 3.18 -11.32 -16.86
C PRO A 3 3.82 -10.26 -15.95
N SER A 4 3.49 -10.16 -14.65
CA SER A 4 4.04 -9.08 -13.81
C SER A 4 4.23 -9.41 -12.33
N GLY A 5 4.30 -10.70 -11.97
CA GLY A 5 4.49 -11.12 -10.57
C GLY A 5 5.80 -10.60 -9.98
N GLN A 6 5.74 -9.43 -9.33
CA GLN A 6 6.84 -8.93 -8.52
C GLN A 6 6.85 -9.73 -7.22
N SER A 7 7.52 -10.88 -7.25
CA SER A 7 7.70 -11.74 -6.09
C SER A 7 9.11 -11.58 -5.54
N VAL A 8 9.25 -11.61 -4.22
CA VAL A 8 10.55 -11.49 -3.54
C VAL A 8 10.61 -12.56 -2.45
N SER A 9 11.66 -13.38 -2.49
CA SER A 9 11.99 -14.31 -1.40
C SER A 9 12.75 -13.58 -0.30
N ILE A 10 12.35 -13.81 0.95
CA ILE A 10 12.94 -13.19 2.14
C ILE A 10 13.08 -14.25 3.24
N VAL A 11 14.03 -14.06 4.15
CA VAL A 11 14.11 -14.86 5.37
C VAL A 11 13.71 -13.98 6.55
N LEU A 12 12.62 -14.34 7.23
CA LEU A 12 12.13 -13.65 8.42
C LEU A 12 12.22 -14.61 9.60
N ASN A 13 12.89 -14.20 10.67
CA ASN A 13 13.07 -15.02 11.89
C ASN A 13 13.68 -16.41 11.62
N GLY A 14 14.50 -16.55 10.57
CA GLY A 14 15.11 -17.81 10.15
C GLY A 14 14.21 -18.70 9.28
N GLU A 15 12.99 -18.26 8.95
CA GLU A 15 12.08 -18.94 8.03
C GLU A 15 12.11 -18.28 6.64
N GLU A 16 12.29 -19.07 5.60
CA GLU A 16 12.19 -18.60 4.21
C GLU A 16 10.72 -18.38 3.84
N SER A 17 10.43 -17.23 3.25
CA SER A 17 9.09 -16.77 2.90
C SER A 17 9.10 -16.05 1.56
N GLU A 18 7.95 -16.06 0.87
CA GLU A 18 7.76 -15.35 -0.39
C GLU A 18 6.75 -14.21 -0.22
N LEU A 19 7.10 -13.00 -0.67
CA LEU A 19 6.18 -11.86 -0.74
C LEU A 19 5.81 -11.58 -2.19
N ARG A 20 4.50 -11.58 -2.48
CA ARG A 20 3.97 -11.18 -3.79
C ARG A 20 3.36 -9.80 -3.74
N PHE A 21 3.87 -8.90 -4.58
CA PHE A 21 3.39 -7.53 -4.65
C PHE A 21 2.36 -7.35 -5.77
N ILE A 22 1.22 -6.75 -5.42
CA ILE A 22 0.17 -6.35 -6.36
C ILE A 22 0.18 -4.82 -6.41
N LYS A 23 0.58 -4.26 -7.55
CA LYS A 23 0.52 -2.81 -7.79
C LYS A 23 -0.90 -2.43 -8.20
N SER A 24 -1.53 -1.54 -7.43
CA SER A 24 -2.77 -0.88 -7.84
C SER A 24 -2.51 0.58 -8.16
N THR A 25 -2.90 1.00 -9.36
CA THR A 25 -2.93 2.42 -9.76
C THR A 25 -4.32 3.05 -9.59
N SER A 26 -5.33 2.23 -9.24
CA SER A 26 -6.75 2.61 -9.24
C SER A 26 -7.30 2.74 -7.82
N THR A 27 -8.04 3.82 -7.56
CA THR A 27 -8.75 4.10 -6.29
C THR A 27 -9.86 3.11 -5.99
N LYS A 28 -10.34 2.39 -7.01
CA LYS A 28 -11.50 1.47 -6.91
C LYS A 28 -11.07 0.02 -7.16
N PHE A 29 -9.95 -0.39 -6.59
CA PHE A 29 -9.58 -1.80 -6.64
C PHE A 29 -10.53 -2.58 -5.73
N ASP A 30 -11.35 -3.45 -6.34
CA ASP A 30 -12.21 -4.39 -5.63
C ASP A 30 -11.46 -5.71 -5.46
N PHE A 31 -11.00 -5.96 -4.23
CA PHE A 31 -10.25 -7.16 -3.87
C PHE A 31 -11.06 -8.45 -4.03
N ARG A 32 -12.40 -8.36 -4.12
CA ARG A 32 -13.26 -9.53 -4.34
C ARG A 32 -13.27 -9.98 -5.79
N GLN A 33 -12.93 -9.09 -6.72
CA GLN A 33 -12.87 -9.37 -8.16
C GLN A 33 -11.44 -9.68 -8.64
N SER A 34 -10.42 -9.50 -7.80
CA SER A 34 -9.06 -9.91 -8.13
C SER A 34 -8.89 -11.42 -8.06
N SER A 35 -8.33 -11.99 -9.12
CA SER A 35 -7.98 -13.42 -9.23
C SER A 35 -7.03 -13.93 -8.13
N GLY A 36 -6.28 -13.02 -7.49
CA GLY A 36 -5.35 -13.33 -6.41
C GLY A 36 -5.95 -13.37 -5.00
N GLY A 37 -7.26 -13.15 -4.86
CA GLY A 37 -7.91 -13.03 -3.55
C GLY A 37 -7.60 -11.70 -2.83
N VAL A 38 -7.99 -11.62 -1.56
CA VAL A 38 -7.77 -10.42 -0.73
C VAL A 38 -6.33 -10.41 -0.23
N PRO A 39 -5.59 -9.29 -0.35
CA PRO A 39 -4.22 -9.18 0.15
C PRO A 39 -4.10 -9.48 1.65
N ASP A 40 -2.95 -10.01 2.07
CA ASP A 40 -2.64 -10.24 3.49
C ASP A 40 -2.26 -8.95 4.23
N ALA A 41 -1.76 -7.95 3.51
CA ALA A 41 -1.36 -6.64 4.03
C ALA A 41 -1.50 -5.55 2.97
N PHE A 42 -1.56 -4.29 3.42
CA PHE A 42 -1.63 -3.12 2.54
C PHE A 42 -0.41 -2.20 2.73
N VAL A 43 0.08 -1.65 1.64
CA VAL A 43 1.09 -0.57 1.66
C VAL A 43 0.50 0.64 0.93
N LEU A 44 0.21 1.69 1.68
CA LEU A 44 -0.38 2.93 1.17
C LEU A 44 0.70 4.00 1.11
N VAL A 45 1.07 4.39 -0.10
CA VAL A 45 2.21 5.29 -0.33
C VAL A 45 1.69 6.61 -0.86
N TYR A 46 2.04 7.70 -0.19
CA TYR A 46 1.85 9.05 -0.71
C TYR A 46 3.20 9.74 -0.91
N SER A 47 3.23 10.80 -1.70
CA SER A 47 4.42 11.61 -1.93
C SER A 47 4.35 12.88 -1.08
N VAL A 48 5.38 13.17 -0.29
CA VAL A 48 5.40 14.35 0.60
C VAL A 48 5.37 15.68 -0.15
N ILE A 49 5.65 15.66 -1.44
CA ILE A 49 5.58 16.83 -2.33
C ILE A 49 4.24 16.92 -3.09
N ASP A 50 3.29 16.02 -2.84
CA ASP A 50 2.02 15.91 -3.56
C ASP A 50 0.85 15.75 -2.57
N LYS A 51 0.23 16.88 -2.18
CA LYS A 51 -0.92 16.90 -1.26
C LYS A 51 -2.10 16.04 -1.74
N PRO A 52 -2.51 16.08 -3.02
CA PRO A 52 -3.53 15.16 -3.53
C PRO A 52 -3.25 13.68 -3.23
N SER A 53 -1.99 13.22 -3.35
CA SER A 53 -1.66 11.83 -3.02
C SER A 53 -1.85 11.48 -1.55
N TYR A 54 -1.61 12.43 -0.64
CA TYR A 54 -1.85 12.26 0.80
C TYR A 54 -3.34 12.09 1.10
N HIS A 55 -4.19 13.00 0.59
CA HIS A 55 -5.64 12.91 0.78
C HIS A 55 -6.22 11.62 0.20
N ARG A 56 -5.66 11.13 -0.93
CA ARG A 56 -6.06 9.85 -1.51
C ARG A 56 -5.75 8.68 -0.57
N VAL A 57 -4.57 8.67 0.05
CA VAL A 57 -4.22 7.67 1.07
C VAL A 57 -5.16 7.76 2.28
N GLU A 58 -5.52 8.96 2.76
CA GLU A 58 -6.50 9.12 3.84
C GLU A 58 -7.86 8.51 3.48
N GLN A 59 -8.36 8.79 2.27
CA GLN A 59 -9.61 8.21 1.77
C GLN A 59 -9.54 6.68 1.66
N ASP A 60 -8.40 6.14 1.18
CA ASP A 60 -8.19 4.70 1.07
C ASP A 60 -8.15 4.03 2.45
N VAL A 61 -7.54 4.65 3.47
CA VAL A 61 -7.55 4.13 4.86
C VAL A 61 -8.97 4.06 5.41
N ILE A 62 -9.75 5.13 5.27
CA ILE A 62 -11.14 5.17 5.73
C ILE A 62 -11.95 4.07 5.06
N ARG A 63 -11.84 3.95 3.73
CA ARG A 63 -12.51 2.90 2.95
C ARG A 63 -12.14 1.50 3.44
N LEU A 64 -10.84 1.20 3.56
CA LEU A 64 -10.37 -0.13 4.00
C LEU A 64 -10.82 -0.46 5.43
N HIS A 65 -10.94 0.56 6.30
CA HIS A 65 -11.47 0.39 7.64
C HIS A 65 -12.97 0.10 7.63
N GLU A 66 -13.76 0.87 6.87
CA GLU A 66 -15.21 0.70 6.72
C GLU A 66 -15.58 -0.65 6.09
N GLU A 67 -14.83 -1.09 5.08
CA GLU A 67 -14.96 -2.40 4.45
C GLU A 67 -14.46 -3.55 5.36
N GLY A 68 -13.88 -3.23 6.52
CA GLY A 68 -13.47 -4.19 7.55
C GLY A 68 -12.12 -4.87 7.32
N TYR A 69 -11.39 -4.53 6.26
CA TYR A 69 -10.10 -5.14 5.94
C TYR A 69 -9.04 -4.88 7.02
N LEU A 70 -9.01 -3.67 7.57
CA LEU A 70 -7.99 -3.28 8.58
C LEU A 70 -8.24 -3.90 9.96
N ARG A 71 -9.32 -4.66 10.17
CA ARG A 71 -9.56 -5.38 11.43
C ARG A 71 -8.65 -6.59 11.62
N THR A 72 -8.21 -7.21 10.51
CA THR A 72 -7.42 -8.44 10.55
C THR A 72 -6.15 -8.37 9.70
N ARG A 73 -5.95 -7.28 8.96
CA ARG A 73 -4.82 -7.11 8.04
C ARG A 73 -4.06 -5.83 8.36
N PRO A 74 -2.73 -5.87 8.48
CA PRO A 74 -1.94 -4.69 8.72
C PRO A 74 -1.94 -3.77 7.49
N ALA A 75 -1.86 -2.46 7.75
CA ALA A 75 -1.59 -1.45 6.74
C ALA A 75 -0.37 -0.62 7.15
N ILE A 76 0.54 -0.41 6.20
CA ILE A 76 1.72 0.44 6.36
C ILE A 76 1.51 1.69 5.51
N ILE A 77 1.48 2.85 6.16
CA ILE A 77 1.38 4.14 5.48
C ILE A 77 2.79 4.72 5.31
N VAL A 78 3.17 5.05 4.09
CA VAL A 78 4.52 5.49 3.74
C VAL A 78 4.49 6.90 3.16
N ALA A 79 5.18 7.81 3.85
CA ALA A 79 5.49 9.14 3.36
C ALA A 79 6.73 9.08 2.45
N ASN A 80 6.53 9.04 1.14
CA ASN A 80 7.59 8.85 0.15
C ASN A 80 8.19 10.18 -0.34
N LYS A 81 9.40 10.13 -0.92
CA LYS A 81 10.18 11.26 -1.46
C LYS A 81 10.63 12.29 -0.41
N ILE A 82 11.00 11.80 0.77
CA ILE A 82 11.44 12.65 1.90
C ILE A 82 12.72 13.44 1.62
N ASP A 83 13.52 12.97 0.67
CA ASP A 83 14.73 13.61 0.15
C ASP A 83 14.45 14.98 -0.48
N LEU A 84 13.25 15.18 -1.03
CA LEU A 84 12.79 16.45 -1.59
C LEU A 84 12.28 17.42 -0.51
N ALA A 85 13.02 17.56 0.59
CA ALA A 85 12.60 18.32 1.77
C ALA A 85 12.18 19.77 1.46
N ARG A 86 12.85 20.43 0.50
CA ARG A 86 12.52 21.81 0.09
C ARG A 86 11.20 21.92 -0.69
N ALA A 87 10.77 20.85 -1.34
CA ALA A 87 9.52 20.80 -2.10
C ALA A 87 8.38 20.17 -1.28
N ARG A 88 8.61 19.87 0.01
CA ARG A 88 7.62 19.24 0.88
C ARG A 88 6.37 20.11 0.98
N ALA A 89 5.24 19.51 0.61
CA ALA A 89 3.91 20.10 0.70
C ALA A 89 3.09 19.49 1.84
N VAL A 90 3.45 18.29 2.32
CA VAL A 90 2.79 17.57 3.43
C VAL A 90 3.70 17.61 4.66
N SER A 91 3.22 18.20 5.76
CA SER A 91 3.96 18.32 7.02
C SER A 91 4.14 16.96 7.70
N SER A 92 5.27 16.77 8.37
CA SER A 92 5.38 15.79 9.45
C SER A 92 4.61 16.35 10.63
N GLN A 93 3.42 15.83 10.94
CA GLN A 93 2.80 16.13 12.24
C GLN A 93 3.71 15.69 13.38
#